data_AF-T0ULJ6-F1
#
_entry.id   AF-T0ULJ6-F1
#
_cell.length_a   1.000
_cell.length_b   1.000
_cell.length_c   1.000
_cell.angle_alpha   90.00
_cell.angle_beta   90.00
_cell.angle_gamma   90.00
#
_symmetry.space_group_name_H-M   'P 1'
#
loop_
_entity.id
_entity.type
_entity.pdbx_description
1 polymer ?
#
loop_
_entity_poly.entity_id
_entity_poly.type
_entity_poly.pdbx_seq_one_letter_code
_entity_poly.pdbx_strand_id
1 'polypeptide(L)' 'MYKIFKEETGYSLKDYLIQIRMEKSADLLTSTTFHISEIANAVGFPDALAFSKAFKNISTKVQAITEKR' A
#
# COMPACT_ATOMS: atom_id res chain seq x y z
N MET A 1 -19.02 7.43 12.11
CA MET A 1 -18.47 6.38 11.21
C MET A 1 -16.95 6.42 11.07
N TYR A 2 -16.28 7.56 10.84
CA TYR A 2 -14.81 7.58 10.67
C TYR A 2 -13.96 7.33 11.95
N LYS A 3 -14.54 7.43 13.16
CA LYS A 3 -13.80 7.22 14.43
C LYS A 3 -13.56 5.75 14.75
N ILE A 4 -14.57 4.90 14.54
CA ILE A 4 -14.53 3.47 14.90
C ILE A 4 -13.40 2.75 14.16
N PHE A 5 -13.18 3.08 12.87
CA PHE A 5 -12.12 2.46 12.09
C PHE A 5 -10.71 2.82 12.60
N LYS A 6 -10.54 4.06 13.08
CA LYS A 6 -9.27 4.55 13.63
C LYS A 6 -8.99 4.00 15.03
N GLU A 7 -10.03 3.74 15.83
CA GLU A 7 -9.90 3.09 17.14
C GLU A 7 -9.56 1.60 17.04
N GLU A 8 -10.17 0.88 16.10
CA GLU A 8 -9.95 -0.56 15.93
C GLU A 8 -8.61 -0.89 15.24
N THR A 9 -8.18 -0.08 14.26
CA THR A 9 -6.96 -0.36 13.48
C THR A 9 -5.78 0.53 13.86
N GLY A 10 -6.00 1.67 14.53
CA GLY A 10 -4.97 2.69 14.76
C GLY A 10 -4.58 3.49 13.51
N TYR A 11 -5.13 3.15 12.34
CA TYR A 11 -4.80 3.77 11.05
C TYR A 11 -5.93 4.66 10.53
N SER A 12 -5.58 5.70 9.77
CA SER A 12 -6.58 6.46 9.02
C SER A 12 -7.10 5.62 7.86
N LEU A 13 -8.36 5.81 7.45
CA LEU A 13 -8.93 5.17 6.26
C LEU A 13 -8.06 5.40 5.01
N LYS A 14 -7.42 6.57 4.92
CA LYS A 14 -6.45 6.89 3.86
C LYS A 14 -5.24 5.97 3.90
N ASP A 15 -4.67 5.74 5.08
CA ASP A 15 -3.49 4.87 5.23
C ASP A 15 -3.83 3.43 4.86
N TYR A 16 -5.01 2.97 5.28
CA TYR A 16 -5.51 1.64 4.94
C TYR A 16 -5.72 1.46 3.42
N LEU A 17 -6.29 2.47 2.74
CA LEU A 17 -6.41 2.45 1.28
C LEU A 17 -5.05 2.42 0.59
N ILE A 18 -4.08 3.19 1.08
CA ILE A 18 -2.72 3.15 0.52
C ILE A 18 -2.12 1.77 0.76
N GLN A 19 -2.32 1.17 1.93
CA GLN A 19 -1.84 -0.18 2.23
C GLN A 19 -2.38 -1.23 1.26
N ILE A 20 -3.69 -1.27 1.01
CA ILE A 20 -4.29 -2.20 0.04
C ILE A 20 -3.71 -1.99 -1.37
N ARG A 21 -3.51 -0.73 -1.78
CA ARG A 21 -2.89 -0.41 -3.08
C ARG A 21 -1.46 -0.92 -3.16
N MET A 22 -0.69 -0.79 -2.07
CA MET A 22 0.69 -1.25 -2.01
C MET A 22 0.80 -2.77 -1.99
N GLU A 23 -0.08 -3.46 -1.27
CA GLU A 23 -0.15 -4.92 -1.27
C GLU A 23 -0.39 -5.46 -2.69
N LYS A 24 -1.37 -4.88 -3.39
CA LYS A 24 -1.61 -5.21 -4.80
C LYS A 24 -0.42 -4.85 -5.72
N SER A 25 0.31 -3.78 -5.43
CA SER A 25 1.54 -3.45 -6.17
C SER A 25 2.68 -4.44 -5.90
N ALA A 26 2.76 -5.01 -4.69
CA ALA A 26 3.75 -6.03 -4.34
C ALA A 26 3.47 -7.34 -5.09
N ASP A 27 2.21 -7.72 -5.21
CA ASP A 27 1.79 -8.86 -6.04
C ASP A 27 2.15 -8.63 -7.51
N LEU A 28 1.95 -7.41 -8.03
CA LEU A 28 2.34 -7.08 -9.41
C LEU A 28 3.86 -7.10 -9.58
N LEU A 29 4.62 -6.56 -8.62
CA LEU A 29 6.10 -6.57 -8.64
C LEU A 29 6.68 -7.99 -8.58
N THR A 30 5.95 -8.96 -8.01
CA THR A 30 6.40 -10.35 -7.88
C THR A 30 5.89 -11.25 -9.00
N SER A 31 4.69 -10.99 -9.52
CA SER A 31 4.08 -11.76 -10.61
C SER A 31 4.44 -11.25 -12.01
N THR A 32 4.90 -10.00 -12.13
CA THR A 32 5.24 -9.37 -13.41
C THR A 32 6.62 -8.72 -13.39
N THR A 33 7.21 -8.57 -14.57
CA THR A 33 8.46 -7.82 -14.80
C THR A 33 8.19 -6.37 -15.22
N PHE A 34 7.01 -5.83 -14.90
CA PHE A 34 6.67 -4.44 -15.24
C PHE A 34 7.56 -3.44 -14.52
N HIS A 35 7.81 -2.32 -15.18
CA HIS A 35 8.56 -1.24 -14.58
C HIS A 35 7.78 -0.61 -13.42
N ILE A 36 8.50 -0.14 -12.40
CA ILE A 36 7.93 0.53 -11.22
C ILE A 36 7.00 1.68 -11.62
N SER A 37 7.30 2.39 -12.72
CA SER A 37 6.45 3.45 -13.27
C SER A 37 5.09 2.95 -13.78
N GLU A 38 5.06 1.77 -14.40
CA GLU A 38 3.83 1.15 -14.91
C GLU A 38 2.96 0.65 -13.75
N ILE A 39 3.60 0.01 -12.76
CA ILE A 39 2.91 -0.47 -11.56
C ILE A 39 2.38 0.71 -10.73
N ALA A 40 3.17 1.77 -10.57
CA ALA A 40 2.75 3.00 -9.92
C ALA A 40 1.50 3.58 -10.61
N ASN A 41 1.51 3.69 -11.93
CA ASN A 41 0.36 4.19 -12.68
C ASN A 41 -0.87 3.27 -12.51
N ALA A 42 -0.67 1.95 -12.55
CA ALA A 42 -1.73 0.96 -12.36
C ALA A 42 -2.38 1.02 -10.96
N VAL A 43 -1.63 1.37 -9.92
CA VAL A 43 -2.14 1.53 -8.55
C VAL A 43 -2.60 2.95 -8.20
N GLY A 44 -2.63 3.85 -9.20
CA GLY A 44 -3.13 5.22 -9.06
C GLY A 44 -2.12 6.20 -8.49
N PHE A 45 -0.82 5.94 -8.67
CA PHE A 45 0.27 6.86 -8.39
C PHE A 45 0.81 7.41 -9.72
N PRO A 46 0.54 8.69 -10.04
CA PRO A 46 1.08 9.29 -11.27
C PRO A 46 2.60 9.50 -11.21
N ASP A 47 3.17 9.53 -10.02
CA ASP A 47 4.61 9.72 -9.79
C ASP A 47 5.23 8.45 -9.17
N ALA A 48 6.18 7.85 -9.89
CA ALA A 48 6.90 6.66 -9.47
C ALA A 48 7.77 6.89 -8.23
N LEU A 49 8.33 8.09 -8.02
CA LEU A 49 9.08 8.44 -6.82
C LEU A 49 8.16 8.54 -5.61
N ALA A 50 6.97 9.12 -5.78
CA ALA A 50 5.95 9.15 -4.73
C ALA A 50 5.51 7.72 -4.35
N PHE A 51 5.31 6.86 -5.35
CA PHE A 51 5.04 5.44 -5.15
C PHE A 51 6.18 4.76 -4.38
N SER A 52 7.43 4.87 -4.81
CA SER A 52 8.56 4.20 -4.12
C SER A 52 8.72 4.66 -2.67
N LYS A 53 8.53 5.95 -2.38
CA LYS A 53 8.54 6.47 -1.01
C LYS A 53 7.43 5.85 -0.16
N ALA A 54 6.22 5.80 -0.69
CA ALA A 54 5.06 5.26 0.01
C ALA A 54 5.16 3.73 0.17
N PHE A 55 5.61 3.02 -0.86
CA PHE A 55 5.85 1.57 -0.85
C PHE A 55 6.90 1.20 0.20
N LYS A 56 8.01 1.95 0.27
CA LYS A 56 9.05 1.73 1.29
C LYS A 56 8.50 1.93 2.72
N ASN A 57 7.70 2.97 2.93
CA ASN A 57 7.10 3.28 4.24
C ASN A 57 6.07 2.23 4.67
N ILE A 58 5.34 1.64 3.71
CA ILE A 58 4.30 0.66 3.96
C ILE A 58 4.84 -0.76 4.07
N SER A 59 5.88 -1.13 3.33
CA SER A 59 6.57 -2.42 3.49
C SER A 59 6.99 -2.66 4.95
N THR A 60 7.42 -1.61 5.65
CA THR A 60 7.74 -1.66 7.09
C THR A 60 6.51 -1.91 7.99
N LYS A 61 5.31 -1.55 7.54
CA LYS A 61 4.06 -1.66 8.32
C LYS A 61 3.21 -2.88 7.95
N VAL A 62 3.26 -3.34 6.68
CA VAL A 62 2.45 -4.45 6.14
C VAL A 62 2.70 -5.77 6.86
N GLN A 63 3.92 -5.99 7.36
CA GLN A 63 4.22 -7.19 8.14
C GLN A 63 3.42 -7.26 9.45
N ALA A 64 3.03 -6.12 10.04
CA ALA A 64 2.34 -6.11 11.33
C ALA A 64 0.84 -6.46 11.26
N ILE A 65 0.23 -6.47 10.07
CA ILE A 65 -1.24 -6.69 9.92
C ILE A 65 -1.55 -8.03 9.27
N THR A 66 -0.67 -8.54 8.42
CA THR A 66 -0.88 -9.82 7.70
C THR A 66 -0.84 -11.04 8.64
N GLU A 67 -0.26 -10.89 9.83
CA GLU A 67 -0.09 -11.97 10.82
C GLU A 67 -1.32 -12.18 11.73
N LYS A 68 -2.44 -11.50 11.48
CA LYS A 68 -3.69 -11.68 12.23
C LYS A 68 -4.77 -12.44 11.45
N ARG A 69 -4.36 -13.44 10.67
CA ARG A 69 -5.24 -14.45 10.05
C ARG A 69 -4.92 -15.84 10.57
#